data_AF-A0A1Y4AUA8-F1
#
_entry.id   AF-A0A1Y4AUA8-F1
#
_cell.length_a   1.000
_cell.length_b   1.000
_cell.length_c   1.000
_cell.angle_alpha   90.00
_cell.angle_beta   90.00
_cell.angle_gamma   90.00
#
_symmetry.space_group_name_H-M   'P 1'
#
loop_
_entity.id
_entity.type
_entity.pdbx_description
1 polymer ?
#
loop_
_entity_poly.entity_id
_entity_poly.type
_entity_poly.pdbx_seq_one_letter_code
_entity_poly.pdbx_strand_id
1 'polypeptide(L)'
;MTPNEWTSLCDKYWKNKEGLGFHPKIKPVSDGRFELSTDADPKYEPALKKIMIAMAQGAVSYAIASINTDNVEEKDKNTYVQKWTANVKENSLIFIQILLEYGQEKFLEHIFLEQTRHEMSYILEKTHPRLTKDGSIVFSAPGHVYWNGAWHNKKNESVPLFDNTLNWGRILQA
;
A
#
# COMPACT_ATOMS: atom_id res chain seq x y z
N MET A 1 8.59 15.04 -9.41
CA MET A 1 7.23 15.49 -9.07
C MET A 1 7.09 15.41 -7.56
N THR A 2 6.75 16.50 -6.91
CA THR A 2 6.49 16.54 -5.47
C THR A 2 5.07 16.00 -5.17
N PRO A 3 4.75 15.62 -3.91
CA PRO A 3 3.40 15.19 -3.54
C PRO A 3 2.32 16.24 -3.86
N ASN A 4 2.64 17.52 -3.70
CA ASN A 4 1.71 18.62 -3.99
C ASN A 4 1.48 18.78 -5.50
N GLU A 5 2.52 18.66 -6.31
CA GLU A 5 2.40 18.67 -7.77
C GLU A 5 1.56 17.48 -8.27
N TRP A 6 1.76 16.29 -7.68
CA TRP A 6 0.99 15.11 -8.03
C TRP A 6 -0.48 15.23 -7.63
N THR A 7 -0.77 15.74 -6.43
CA THR A 7 -2.15 15.99 -5.96
C THR A 7 -2.87 16.98 -6.86
N SER A 8 -2.23 18.11 -7.20
CA SER A 8 -2.80 19.10 -8.12
C SER A 8 -3.08 18.52 -9.52
N LEU A 9 -2.20 17.63 -9.99
CA LEU A 9 -2.41 16.91 -11.25
C LEU A 9 -3.62 15.96 -11.18
N CYS A 10 -3.78 15.24 -10.07
CA CYS A 10 -4.94 14.38 -9.82
C CYS A 10 -6.23 15.21 -9.80
N ASP A 11 -6.26 16.34 -9.10
CA ASP A 11 -7.41 17.24 -9.06
C ASP A 11 -7.77 17.76 -10.46
N LYS A 12 -6.76 18.12 -11.25
CA LYS A 12 -6.96 18.59 -12.62
C LYS A 12 -7.55 17.50 -13.51
N TYR A 13 -7.08 16.27 -13.38
CA TYR A 13 -7.65 15.13 -14.09
C TYR A 13 -9.12 14.91 -13.73
N TRP A 14 -9.45 14.92 -12.45
CA TRP A 14 -10.82 14.71 -11.97
C TRP A 14 -11.78 15.80 -12.45
N LYS A 15 -11.36 17.07 -12.38
CA LYS A 15 -12.13 18.19 -12.96
C LYS A 15 -12.36 18.01 -14.47
N ASN A 16 -11.35 17.55 -15.21
CA ASN A 16 -11.50 17.29 -16.64
C ASN A 16 -12.42 16.08 -16.90
N LYS A 17 -12.32 15.02 -16.10
CA LYS A 17 -13.15 13.82 -16.20
C LYS A 17 -14.63 14.16 -16.00
N GLU A 18 -14.92 14.97 -14.99
CA GLU A 18 -16.27 15.48 -14.72
C GLU A 18 -16.76 16.44 -15.81
N GLY A 19 -15.92 17.41 -16.21
CA GLY A 19 -16.31 18.44 -17.17
C GLY A 19 -16.46 17.95 -18.61
N LEU A 20 -15.69 16.93 -19.01
CA LEU A 20 -15.73 16.37 -20.38
C LEU A 20 -16.49 15.04 -20.45
N GLY A 21 -16.87 14.45 -19.31
CA GLY A 21 -17.66 13.22 -19.24
C GLY A 21 -16.97 11.99 -19.86
N PHE A 22 -15.64 11.91 -19.81
CA PHE A 22 -14.89 10.80 -20.40
C PHE A 22 -14.62 9.67 -19.41
N HIS A 23 -14.36 8.49 -19.94
CA HIS A 23 -13.97 7.28 -19.21
C HIS A 23 -12.55 6.87 -19.57
N PRO A 24 -11.65 6.69 -18.57
CA PRO A 24 -10.35 6.09 -18.82
C PRO A 24 -10.53 4.63 -19.24
N LYS A 25 -9.66 4.18 -20.15
CA LYS A 25 -9.56 2.79 -20.57
C LYS A 25 -8.13 2.34 -20.35
N ILE A 26 -7.97 1.23 -19.63
CA ILE A 26 -6.67 0.66 -19.31
C ILE A 26 -6.64 -0.74 -19.90
N LYS A 27 -5.66 -1.00 -20.77
CA LYS A 27 -5.50 -2.30 -21.42
C LYS A 27 -4.15 -2.89 -21.05
N PRO A 28 -4.07 -4.06 -20.40
CA PRO A 28 -2.81 -4.74 -20.21
C PRO A 28 -2.21 -5.12 -21.57
N VAL A 29 -0.91 -4.94 -21.72
CA VAL A 29 -0.12 -5.41 -22.87
C VAL A 29 0.95 -6.40 -22.37
N SER A 30 1.71 -7.00 -23.28
CA SER A 30 2.78 -7.93 -22.90
C SER A 30 3.81 -7.23 -21.98
N ASP A 31 4.49 -8.05 -21.17
CA ASP A 31 5.67 -7.62 -20.38
C ASP A 31 5.33 -6.67 -19.22
N GLY A 32 4.13 -6.76 -18.65
CA GLY A 32 3.73 -5.96 -17.47
C GLY A 32 3.49 -4.48 -17.77
N ARG A 33 3.44 -4.11 -19.05
CA ARG A 33 3.05 -2.77 -19.49
C ARG A 33 1.53 -2.68 -19.63
N PHE A 34 1.01 -1.45 -19.65
CA PHE A 34 -0.40 -1.20 -19.95
C PHE A 34 -0.54 0.04 -20.83
N GLU A 35 -1.55 0.02 -21.68
CA GLU A 35 -1.93 1.13 -22.55
C GLU A 35 -3.06 1.92 -21.92
N LEU A 36 -2.92 3.25 -21.93
CA LEU A 36 -3.91 4.20 -21.43
C LEU A 36 -4.61 4.88 -22.60
N SER A 37 -5.93 4.85 -22.61
CA SER A 37 -6.77 5.57 -23.57
C SER A 37 -7.99 6.17 -22.90
N THR A 38 -8.77 6.95 -23.65
CA THR A 38 -10.00 7.60 -23.18
C THR A 38 -10.99 7.66 -24.35
N ASP A 39 -12.28 7.76 -24.06
CA ASP A 39 -13.35 8.00 -25.03
C ASP A 39 -13.68 9.49 -25.25
N ALA A 40 -12.87 10.40 -24.71
CA ALA A 40 -12.98 11.83 -24.94
C ALA A 40 -12.87 12.20 -26.44
N ASP A 41 -13.36 13.40 -26.80
CA ASP A 41 -13.15 13.98 -28.15
C ASP A 41 -11.65 13.90 -28.54
N PRO A 42 -11.33 13.36 -29.74
CA PRO A 42 -9.95 13.13 -30.20
C PRO A 42 -9.02 14.33 -30.07
N LYS A 43 -9.55 15.57 -30.11
CA LYS A 43 -8.72 16.78 -29.94
C LYS A 43 -8.15 16.91 -28.52
N TYR A 44 -8.80 16.32 -27.51
CA TYR A 44 -8.35 16.34 -26.11
C TYR A 44 -7.54 15.10 -25.72
N GLU A 45 -7.67 14.00 -26.46
CA GLU A 45 -7.03 12.72 -26.16
C GLU A 45 -5.51 12.84 -25.89
N PRO A 46 -4.71 13.56 -26.70
CA PRO A 46 -3.27 13.67 -26.44
C PRO A 46 -2.93 14.37 -25.11
N ALA A 47 -3.72 15.37 -24.71
CA ALA A 47 -3.51 16.09 -23.46
C ALA A 47 -3.94 15.24 -22.25
N LEU A 48 -5.08 14.54 -22.37
CA LEU A 48 -5.56 13.64 -21.33
C LEU A 48 -4.61 12.46 -21.11
N LYS A 49 -4.11 11.83 -22.18
CA LYS A 49 -3.10 10.77 -22.08
C LYS A 49 -1.85 11.22 -21.32
N LYS A 50 -1.33 12.43 -21.61
CA LYS A 50 -0.18 12.99 -20.88
C LYS A 50 -0.46 13.12 -19.38
N ILE A 51 -1.65 13.60 -19.01
CA ILE A 51 -2.06 13.72 -17.61
C ILE A 51 -2.15 12.35 -16.95
N MET A 52 -2.83 11.38 -17.60
CA MET A 52 -2.98 10.02 -17.07
C MET A 52 -1.63 9.33 -16.85
N ILE A 53 -0.69 9.46 -17.78
CA ILE A 53 0.67 8.92 -17.65
C ILE A 53 1.41 9.56 -16.47
N ALA A 54 1.37 10.89 -16.36
CA ALA A 54 2.04 11.60 -15.27
C ALA A 54 1.43 11.26 -13.91
N MET A 55 0.11 11.07 -13.82
CA MET A 55 -0.56 10.57 -12.61
C MET A 55 -0.11 9.16 -12.25
N ALA A 56 -0.09 8.24 -13.22
CA ALA A 56 0.34 6.87 -13.03
C ALA A 56 1.79 6.78 -12.51
N GLN A 57 2.69 7.57 -13.08
CA GLN A 57 4.08 7.65 -12.63
C GLN A 57 4.19 8.18 -11.20
N GLY A 58 3.44 9.22 -10.86
CA GLY A 58 3.39 9.76 -9.50
C GLY A 58 2.81 8.76 -8.50
N ALA A 59 1.78 8.01 -8.89
CA ALA A 59 1.13 6.99 -8.05
C ALA A 59 2.08 5.85 -7.68
N VAL A 60 2.78 5.30 -8.67
CA VAL A 60 3.78 4.24 -8.43
C VAL A 60 4.92 4.75 -7.56
N SER A 61 5.42 5.97 -7.84
CA SER A 61 6.48 6.58 -7.04
C SER A 61 6.05 6.80 -5.58
N TYR A 62 4.82 7.29 -5.38
CA TYR A 62 4.24 7.47 -4.06
C TYR A 62 4.09 6.14 -3.32
N ALA A 63 3.53 5.12 -3.96
CA ALA A 63 3.34 3.81 -3.36
C ALA A 63 4.68 3.20 -2.91
N ILE A 64 5.72 3.26 -3.74
CA ILE A 64 7.06 2.77 -3.36
C ILE A 64 7.63 3.56 -2.17
N ALA A 65 7.52 4.89 -2.19
CA ALA A 65 8.16 5.75 -1.19
C ALA A 65 7.42 5.84 0.15
N SER A 66 6.14 5.44 0.21
CA SER A 66 5.29 5.59 1.41
C SER A 66 5.45 4.48 2.43
N ILE A 67 6.26 3.46 2.18
CA ILE A 67 6.41 2.32 3.08
C ILE A 67 7.08 2.72 4.41
N ASN A 68 6.46 2.33 5.54
CA ASN A 68 7.05 2.48 6.86
C ASN A 68 7.94 1.26 7.20
N THR A 69 9.08 1.53 7.87
CA THR A 69 10.03 0.50 8.33
C THR A 69 10.30 0.54 9.84
N ASP A 70 9.52 1.30 10.61
CA ASP A 70 9.72 1.49 12.06
C ASP A 70 9.67 0.18 12.85
N ASN A 71 8.81 -0.76 12.45
CA ASN A 71 8.65 -2.07 13.09
C ASN A 71 9.51 -3.17 12.43
N VAL A 72 10.42 -2.81 11.54
CA VAL A 72 11.28 -3.74 10.80
C VAL A 72 12.67 -3.78 11.43
N GLU A 73 13.18 -4.99 11.70
CA GLU A 73 14.55 -5.16 12.21
C GLU A 73 15.56 -4.57 11.20
N GLU A 74 16.61 -3.91 11.70
CA GLU A 74 17.57 -3.19 10.87
C GLU A 74 18.19 -4.06 9.75
N LYS A 75 18.48 -5.33 10.06
CA LYS A 75 19.06 -6.29 9.11
C LYS A 75 18.11 -6.65 7.96
N ASP A 76 16.80 -6.52 8.16
CA ASP A 76 15.77 -6.92 7.20
C ASP A 76 15.24 -5.75 6.37
N LYS A 77 15.50 -4.49 6.75
CA LYS A 77 14.93 -3.29 6.12
C LYS A 77 15.09 -3.26 4.60
N ASN A 78 16.28 -3.57 4.09
CA ASN A 78 16.55 -3.58 2.65
C ASN A 78 15.68 -4.62 1.92
N THR A 79 15.63 -5.85 2.43
CA THR A 79 14.81 -6.93 1.85
C THR A 79 13.32 -6.61 1.95
N TYR A 80 12.89 -6.01 3.06
CA TYR A 80 11.50 -5.58 3.26
C TYR A 80 11.07 -4.54 2.23
N VAL A 81 11.89 -3.51 1.99
CA VAL A 81 11.64 -2.47 0.97
C VAL A 81 11.68 -3.05 -0.44
N GLN A 82 12.58 -4.01 -0.72
CA GLN A 82 12.64 -4.70 -2.02
C GLN A 82 11.37 -5.53 -2.27
N LYS A 83 10.90 -6.30 -1.27
CA LYS A 83 9.64 -7.05 -1.35
C LYS A 83 8.46 -6.10 -1.59
N TRP A 84 8.38 -4.98 -0.87
CA TRP A 84 7.35 -3.95 -1.09
C TRP A 84 7.40 -3.39 -2.51
N THR A 85 8.59 -3.01 -2.98
CA THR A 85 8.77 -2.47 -4.34
C THR A 85 8.35 -3.46 -5.41
N ALA A 86 8.63 -4.75 -5.22
CA ALA A 86 8.18 -5.81 -6.12
C ALA A 86 6.64 -5.93 -6.11
N ASN A 87 6.02 -5.93 -4.93
CA ASN A 87 4.56 -5.95 -4.78
C ASN A 87 3.89 -4.76 -5.50
N VAL A 88 4.44 -3.55 -5.34
CA VAL A 88 3.91 -2.36 -6.03
C VAL A 88 4.03 -2.49 -7.54
N LYS A 89 5.13 -3.04 -8.06
CA LYS A 89 5.29 -3.25 -9.51
C LYS A 89 4.28 -4.26 -10.05
N GLU A 90 4.11 -5.38 -9.36
CA GLU A 90 3.16 -6.43 -9.74
C GLU A 90 1.71 -5.93 -9.72
N ASN A 91 1.35 -5.10 -8.75
CA ASN A 91 -0.01 -4.57 -8.58
C ASN A 91 -0.22 -3.18 -9.23
N SER A 92 0.78 -2.65 -9.93
CA SER A 92 0.75 -1.27 -10.46
C SER A 92 -0.46 -0.99 -11.36
N LEU A 93 -0.89 -1.98 -12.13
CA LEU A 93 -2.08 -1.88 -12.98
C LEU A 93 -3.35 -1.60 -12.16
N ILE A 94 -3.57 -2.38 -11.11
CA ILE A 94 -4.74 -2.26 -10.22
C ILE A 94 -4.72 -0.90 -9.54
N PHE A 95 -3.55 -0.46 -9.05
CA PHE A 95 -3.41 0.83 -8.39
C PHE A 95 -3.75 2.00 -9.32
N ILE A 96 -3.28 1.94 -10.56
CA ILE A 96 -3.55 2.97 -11.57
C ILE A 96 -5.02 2.93 -11.99
N GLN A 97 -5.62 1.75 -12.08
CA GLN A 97 -7.06 1.61 -12.31
C GLN A 97 -7.86 2.27 -11.20
N ILE A 98 -7.51 2.01 -9.93
CA ILE A 98 -8.20 2.61 -8.80
C ILE A 98 -8.12 4.14 -8.86
N LEU A 99 -6.92 4.68 -9.14
CA LEU A 99 -6.70 6.12 -9.21
C LEU A 99 -7.51 6.79 -10.33
N LEU A 100 -7.56 6.19 -11.52
CA LEU A 100 -8.22 6.76 -12.68
C LEU A 100 -9.75 6.62 -12.61
N GLU A 101 -10.25 5.53 -12.04
CA GLU A 101 -11.69 5.24 -11.96
C GLU A 101 -12.37 5.83 -10.71
N TYR A 102 -11.72 5.75 -9.55
CA TYR A 102 -12.31 6.08 -8.24
C TYR A 102 -11.62 7.20 -7.48
N GLY A 103 -10.40 7.55 -7.87
CA GLY A 103 -9.74 8.79 -7.48
C GLY A 103 -8.66 8.63 -6.42
N GLN A 104 -8.04 9.76 -6.08
CA GLN A 104 -6.84 9.79 -5.24
C GLN A 104 -7.11 9.23 -3.84
N GLU A 105 -8.23 9.58 -3.22
CA GLU A 105 -8.60 9.07 -1.89
C GLU A 105 -8.68 7.54 -1.87
N LYS A 106 -9.39 6.94 -2.84
CA LYS A 106 -9.52 5.47 -2.96
C LYS A 106 -8.20 4.78 -3.29
N PHE A 107 -7.35 5.43 -4.07
CA PHE A 107 -5.99 4.96 -4.28
C PHE A 107 -5.19 4.95 -2.97
N LEU A 108 -5.22 6.04 -2.20
CA LEU A 108 -4.49 6.15 -0.93
C LEU A 108 -4.98 5.14 0.12
N GLU A 109 -6.30 4.97 0.25
CA GLU A 109 -6.90 3.93 1.11
C GLU A 109 -6.37 2.54 0.73
N HIS A 110 -6.30 2.23 -0.56
CA HIS A 110 -5.84 0.93 -1.04
C HIS A 110 -4.34 0.72 -0.77
N ILE A 111 -3.50 1.73 -1.02
CA ILE A 111 -2.07 1.67 -0.69
C ILE A 111 -1.86 1.45 0.81
N PHE A 112 -2.60 2.16 1.66
CA PHE A 112 -2.53 1.99 3.10
C PHE A 112 -2.87 0.55 3.54
N LEU A 113 -3.92 -0.04 2.98
CA LEU A 113 -4.30 -1.42 3.27
C LEU A 113 -3.22 -2.42 2.85
N GLU A 114 -2.63 -2.24 1.67
CA GLU A 114 -1.55 -3.11 1.17
C GLU A 114 -0.26 -2.96 1.99
N GLN A 115 0.07 -1.74 2.44
CA GLN A 115 1.18 -1.52 3.37
C GLN A 115 0.97 -2.23 4.70
N THR A 116 -0.25 -2.12 5.24
CA THR A 116 -0.58 -2.78 6.50
C THR A 116 -0.48 -4.30 6.35
N ARG A 117 -0.96 -4.86 5.23
CA ARG A 117 -0.82 -6.30 4.93
C ARG A 117 0.65 -6.73 4.83
N HIS A 118 1.48 -5.93 4.16
CA HIS A 118 2.91 -6.19 4.00
C HIS A 118 3.64 -6.17 5.35
N GLU A 119 3.33 -5.18 6.20
CA GLU A 119 3.85 -5.09 7.57
C GLU A 119 3.41 -6.28 8.43
N MET A 120 2.13 -6.63 8.39
CA MET A 120 1.60 -7.80 9.11
C MET A 120 2.30 -9.10 8.71
N SER A 121 2.48 -9.31 7.40
CA SER A 121 3.16 -10.48 6.88
C SER A 121 4.58 -10.60 7.44
N TYR A 122 5.31 -9.48 7.49
CA TYR A 122 6.64 -9.43 8.09
C TYR A 122 6.63 -9.75 9.59
N ILE A 123 5.71 -9.14 10.36
CA ILE A 123 5.61 -9.37 11.81
C ILE A 123 5.32 -10.84 12.09
N LEU A 124 4.40 -11.46 11.35
CA LEU A 124 4.04 -12.88 11.49
C LEU A 124 5.21 -13.79 11.09
N GLU A 125 5.92 -13.50 10.00
CA GLU A 125 7.11 -14.26 9.55
C GLU A 125 8.19 -14.31 10.64
N LYS A 126 8.31 -13.24 11.43
CA LYS A 126 9.33 -13.09 12.48
C LYS A 126 8.83 -13.46 13.86
N THR A 127 7.55 -13.78 14.01
CA THR A 127 6.99 -14.20 15.30
C THR A 127 7.43 -15.62 15.61
N HIS A 128 8.07 -15.82 16.76
CA HIS A 128 8.53 -17.13 17.19
C HIS A 128 8.21 -17.44 18.66
N PRO A 129 7.96 -18.70 19.02
CA PRO A 129 7.73 -19.10 20.40
C PRO A 129 9.02 -19.00 21.23
N ARG A 130 8.87 -18.62 22.49
CA ARG A 130 9.93 -18.51 23.48
C ARG A 130 9.46 -19.12 24.80
N LEU A 131 10.30 -19.96 25.40
CA LEU A 131 10.06 -20.49 26.73
C LEU A 131 10.50 -19.47 27.80
N THR A 132 9.59 -19.11 28.70
CA THR A 132 9.89 -18.26 29.85
C THR A 132 10.48 -19.08 31.00
N LYS A 133 11.07 -18.41 32.00
CA LYS A 133 11.75 -19.06 33.14
C LYS A 133 10.82 -19.91 34.01
N ASP A 134 9.53 -19.61 34.01
CA ASP A 134 8.46 -20.34 34.71
C ASP A 134 7.84 -21.46 33.86
N GLY A 135 8.36 -21.72 32.66
CA GLY A 135 7.92 -22.82 31.79
C GLY A 135 6.75 -22.50 30.87
N SER A 136 6.24 -21.25 30.86
CA SER A 136 5.21 -20.83 29.90
C SER A 136 5.79 -20.57 28.50
N ILE A 137 4.98 -20.72 27.45
CA ILE A 137 5.35 -20.33 26.08
C ILE A 137 4.74 -18.97 25.79
N VAL A 138 5.59 -18.01 25.40
CA VAL A 138 5.18 -16.70 24.89
C VAL A 138 5.66 -16.53 23.46
N PHE A 139 4.93 -15.80 22.62
CA PHE A 139 5.38 -15.49 21.27
C PHE A 139 6.03 -14.11 21.25
N SER A 140 7.21 -13.95 20.67
CA SER A 140 7.85 -12.64 20.53
C SER A 140 7.94 -12.23 19.06
N ALA A 141 7.79 -10.93 18.80
CA ALA A 141 7.79 -10.35 17.47
C ALA A 141 8.74 -9.13 17.37
N PRO A 142 9.09 -8.67 16.16
CA PRO A 142 9.80 -7.40 15.98
C PRO A 142 9.02 -6.24 16.60
N GLY A 143 9.70 -5.32 17.30
CA GLY A 143 9.06 -4.16 17.95
C GLY A 143 8.20 -4.48 19.20
N HIS A 144 7.68 -5.72 19.29
CA HIS A 144 6.73 -6.17 20.30
C HIS A 144 7.27 -7.39 21.05
N VAL A 145 7.60 -7.20 22.32
CA VAL A 145 8.52 -8.09 23.04
C VAL A 145 7.94 -9.46 23.30
N TYR A 146 6.63 -9.57 23.59
CA TYR A 146 5.99 -10.87 23.71
C TYR A 146 4.45 -10.79 23.71
N TRP A 147 3.80 -11.95 23.52
CA TRP A 147 2.36 -12.19 23.60
C TRP A 147 2.06 -13.22 24.69
N ASN A 148 1.11 -12.88 25.56
CA ASN A 148 0.57 -13.74 26.63
C ASN A 148 -0.97 -13.65 26.76
N GLY A 149 -1.65 -13.31 25.66
CA GLY A 149 -3.07 -12.93 25.62
C GLY A 149 -3.30 -11.49 25.12
N ALA A 150 -2.27 -10.66 25.16
CA ALA A 150 -2.16 -9.38 24.47
C ALA A 150 -0.70 -9.16 24.02
N TRP A 151 -0.45 -8.28 23.05
CA TRP A 151 0.90 -7.93 22.63
C TRP A 151 1.48 -6.86 23.54
N HIS A 152 2.75 -6.98 23.91
CA HIS A 152 3.43 -6.04 24.81
C HIS A 152 4.65 -5.39 24.16
N ASN A 153 4.88 -4.11 24.42
CA ASN A 153 6.09 -3.42 24.00
C ASN A 153 7.29 -3.69 24.96
N LYS A 154 8.43 -3.05 24.71
CA LYS A 154 9.65 -3.19 25.56
C LYS A 154 9.49 -2.67 26.99
N LYS A 155 8.46 -1.87 27.27
CA LYS A 155 8.11 -1.35 28.60
C LYS A 155 7.04 -2.19 29.29
N ASN A 156 6.65 -3.33 28.71
CA ASN A 156 5.60 -4.19 29.22
C ASN A 156 4.19 -3.56 29.19
N GLU A 157 3.98 -2.58 28.29
CA GLU A 157 2.68 -1.98 28.08
C GLU A 157 1.94 -2.77 27.01
N SER A 158 0.66 -3.07 27.26
CA SER A 158 -0.21 -3.67 26.25
C SER A 158 -0.32 -2.72 25.07
N VAL A 159 0.02 -3.23 23.89
CA VAL A 159 -0.06 -2.50 22.64
C VAL A 159 -0.87 -3.30 21.64
N PRO A 160 -1.70 -2.64 20.84
CA PRO A 160 -2.35 -3.27 19.72
C PRO A 160 -1.31 -3.47 18.61
N LEU A 161 -1.03 -4.73 18.28
CA LEU A 161 -0.15 -5.08 17.15
C LEU A 161 -0.78 -4.67 15.80
N PHE A 162 -2.10 -4.41 15.78
CA PHE A 162 -2.91 -4.25 14.57
C PHE A 162 -4.05 -3.23 14.72
N ASP A 163 -3.80 -2.08 15.35
CA ASP A 163 -4.86 -1.08 15.60
C ASP A 163 -5.55 -0.56 14.33
N ASN A 164 -4.90 -0.68 13.18
CA ASN A 164 -5.38 -0.13 11.92
C ASN A 164 -6.10 -1.11 10.97
N THR A 165 -6.37 -2.36 11.38
CA THR A 165 -7.06 -3.32 10.50
C THR A 165 -7.95 -4.31 11.25
N LEU A 166 -9.25 -4.23 10.97
CA LEU A 166 -10.24 -5.32 10.96
C LEU A 166 -9.92 -6.55 11.85
N ASN A 167 -10.41 -6.53 13.08
CA ASN A 167 -10.92 -7.69 13.84
C ASN A 167 -10.16 -9.04 13.67
N TRP A 168 -8.84 -9.05 13.93
CA TRP A 168 -8.07 -10.29 14.11
C TRP A 168 -8.60 -11.21 15.20
N GLY A 169 -9.42 -10.68 16.13
CA GLY A 169 -10.13 -11.48 17.13
C GLY A 169 -10.98 -12.62 16.55
N ARG A 170 -11.34 -12.58 15.25
CA ARG A 170 -12.06 -13.67 14.58
C ARG A 170 -11.16 -14.75 13.97
N ILE A 171 -9.91 -14.45 13.65
CA ILE A 171 -9.00 -15.40 12.95
C ILE A 171 -8.25 -16.28 13.96
N LEU A 172 -7.94 -15.76 15.15
CA LEU A 172 -7.21 -16.50 16.18
C LEU A 172 -8.12 -17.28 17.16
N GLN A 173 -9.44 -17.21 16.97
CA GLN A 173 -10.44 -17.97 17.77
C GLN A 173 -10.96 -19.23 17.06
N ALA A 174 -10.37 -19.61 15.92
CA ALA A 174 -10.70 -20.83 15.19
C ALA A 174 -9.81 -22.01 15.58
#